data_AF-A0A9E2ZE19-F1
#
_entry.id   AF-A0A9E2ZE19-F1
#
_cell.length_a   1.000
_cell.length_b   1.000
_cell.length_c   1.000
_cell.angle_alpha   90.00
_cell.angle_beta   90.00
_cell.angle_gamma   90.00
#
_symmetry.space_group_name_H-M   'P 1'
#
loop_
_entity.id
_entity.type
_entity.pdbx_description
1 polymer ?
#
loop_
_entity_poly.entity_id
_entity_poly.type
_entity_poly.pdbx_seq_one_letter_code
_entity_poly.pdbx_strand_id
1 'polypeptide(L)'
;MRVRRLTVVLSAIAASAAVSLMSAPALAEPLHVLIPHRYAQPPTTAQCEAATNRACYSPALFQQAYNMKPLYQAGLTGKGKTIVLVDAFGSPTIESDLATFDQETGLPAPPSFQIIQPDGPVPSYNPSTPDMTSWATETSLDVEYSHAMAPGANILLVETPVDETEGVQGFPQIVQAENYVINHDLGDVISQSFGATEETFPSPQAIFALRGAIKNAAAHRVTVLGSSGDAGASGNELDLTDFYPFRVNSWPSTDPLVTSVGGTQLHLDQNGFRTAPDNVWNDTALFGSPAASGGGVSAVFGRPFYQDGVR
;
A
#
# COMPACT_ATOMS: atom_id res chain seq x y z
N MET A 1 22.67 -52.00 -44.36
CA MET A 1 23.18 -50.64 -44.05
C MET A 1 23.32 -50.51 -42.54
N ARG A 2 24.55 -50.29 -42.05
CA ARG A 2 25.03 -49.79 -40.73
C ARG A 2 24.27 -50.23 -39.45
N VAL A 3 24.75 -51.23 -38.71
CA VAL A 3 25.70 -51.16 -37.56
C VAL A 3 25.15 -50.36 -36.36
N ARG A 4 24.84 -51.06 -35.25
CA ARG A 4 24.98 -50.55 -33.88
C ARG A 4 25.75 -51.58 -33.06
N ARG A 5 27.02 -51.27 -32.79
CA ARG A 5 27.86 -51.98 -31.80
C ARG A 5 27.72 -51.24 -30.47
N LEU A 6 27.43 -52.01 -29.43
CA LEU A 6 27.40 -51.62 -28.04
C LEU A 6 28.80 -51.89 -27.46
N THR A 7 29.47 -50.87 -26.92
CA THR A 7 30.69 -51.06 -26.11
C THR A 7 30.62 -50.17 -24.87
N VAL A 8 30.93 -50.82 -23.75
CA VAL A 8 30.95 -50.40 -22.34
C VAL A 8 31.97 -49.30 -22.06
N VAL A 9 31.68 -48.39 -21.12
CA VAL A 9 32.72 -47.76 -20.27
C VAL A 9 32.23 -47.63 -18.82
N LEU A 10 33.14 -48.01 -17.91
CA LEU A 10 33.11 -48.00 -16.46
C LEU A 10 33.18 -46.57 -15.87
N SER A 11 32.52 -46.40 -14.72
CA SER A 11 32.87 -45.64 -13.51
C SER A 11 33.75 -44.39 -13.57
N ALA A 12 33.22 -43.27 -13.06
CA ALA A 12 33.99 -42.33 -12.24
C ALA A 12 33.06 -41.61 -11.24
N ILE A 13 33.35 -41.81 -9.96
CA ILE A 13 32.82 -41.00 -8.85
C ILE A 13 33.49 -39.63 -8.94
N ALA A 14 32.71 -38.58 -9.12
CA ALA A 14 33.12 -37.21 -8.81
C ALA A 14 32.10 -36.65 -7.82
N ALA A 15 32.50 -36.59 -6.56
CA ALA A 15 31.80 -35.85 -5.52
C ALA A 15 31.80 -34.37 -5.93
N SER A 16 30.69 -33.90 -6.49
CA SER A 16 30.44 -32.48 -6.62
C SER A 16 29.78 -32.04 -5.32
N ALA A 17 30.55 -31.36 -4.48
CA ALA A 17 29.99 -30.58 -3.40
C ALA A 17 29.05 -29.55 -4.04
N ALA A 18 27.75 -29.82 -3.98
CA ALA A 18 26.75 -28.80 -4.22
C ALA A 18 26.91 -27.80 -3.08
N VAL A 19 27.63 -26.71 -3.34
CA VAL A 19 27.44 -25.48 -2.59
C VAL A 19 26.00 -25.09 -2.89
N SER A 20 25.07 -25.48 -2.01
CA SER A 20 23.77 -24.85 -1.96
C SER A 20 24.03 -23.37 -1.76
N LEU A 21 23.95 -22.60 -2.84
CA LEU A 21 23.63 -21.20 -2.76
C LEU A 21 22.28 -21.17 -2.06
N MET A 22 22.30 -21.02 -0.73
CA MET A 22 21.14 -20.57 -0.01
C MET A 22 20.83 -19.21 -0.64
N SER A 23 19.84 -19.19 -1.53
CA SER A 23 19.19 -17.96 -1.92
C SER A 23 18.78 -17.29 -0.62
N ALA A 24 19.47 -16.20 -0.29
CA ALA A 24 19.05 -15.34 0.79
C ALA A 24 17.55 -15.04 0.59
N PRO A 25 16.73 -15.04 1.66
CA PRO A 25 15.34 -14.66 1.52
C PRO A 25 15.30 -13.30 0.82
N ALA A 26 14.43 -13.16 -0.17
CA ALA A 26 14.14 -11.87 -0.77
C ALA A 26 13.72 -10.94 0.37
N LEU A 27 14.62 -10.04 0.76
CA LEU A 27 14.37 -8.99 1.73
C LEU A 27 13.21 -8.16 1.17
N ALA A 28 12.26 -7.73 2.00
CA ALA A 28 11.38 -6.65 1.57
C ALA A 28 12.32 -5.46 1.36
N GLU A 29 12.38 -4.97 0.12
CA GLU A 29 13.30 -3.91 -0.23
C GLU A 29 12.53 -2.59 -0.12
N PRO A 30 13.13 -1.53 0.47
CA PRO A 30 12.49 -0.23 0.56
C PRO A 30 12.06 0.25 -0.84
N LEU A 31 11.09 1.17 -0.90
CA LEU A 31 10.38 1.65 -2.11
C LEU A 31 11.29 2.11 -3.29
N HIS A 32 12.60 2.16 -3.08
CA HIS A 32 13.67 2.31 -4.06
C HIS A 32 13.74 1.22 -5.16
N VAL A 33 12.89 0.17 -5.12
CA VAL A 33 12.94 -0.98 -6.07
C VAL A 33 11.95 -0.89 -7.25
N LEU A 34 11.13 0.16 -7.36
CA LEU A 34 10.37 0.42 -8.60
C LEU A 34 11.24 0.90 -9.77
N ILE A 35 12.55 1.02 -9.55
CA ILE A 35 13.54 1.31 -10.58
C ILE A 35 14.35 0.04 -10.84
N PRO A 36 14.58 -0.36 -12.10
CA PRO A 36 15.45 -1.49 -12.45
C PRO A 36 16.93 -1.30 -12.05
N HIS A 37 17.24 -0.36 -11.15
CA HIS A 37 18.56 -0.03 -10.63
C HIS A 37 18.50 -0.09 -9.11
N ARG A 38 19.31 -0.98 -8.52
CA ARG A 38 19.55 -0.97 -7.08
C ARG A 38 20.46 0.21 -6.76
N TYR A 39 19.94 1.20 -6.04
CA TYR A 39 20.77 2.27 -5.50
C TYR A 39 21.31 1.85 -4.13
N ALA A 40 22.58 2.19 -3.85
CA ALA A 40 23.20 1.91 -2.55
C ALA A 40 22.72 2.85 -1.44
N GLN A 41 22.05 3.94 -1.81
CA GLN A 41 21.47 5.00 -0.98
C GLN A 41 20.24 5.54 -1.74
N PRO A 42 19.29 6.21 -1.07
CA PRO A 42 18.17 6.85 -1.75
C PRO A 42 18.63 7.73 -2.93
N PRO A 43 18.13 7.51 -4.16
CA PRO A 43 18.49 8.33 -5.30
C PRO A 43 17.92 9.74 -5.15
N THR A 44 18.64 10.72 -5.69
CA THR A 44 18.06 12.05 -5.91
C THR A 44 17.03 12.00 -7.03
N THR A 45 16.12 12.97 -7.06
CA THR A 45 15.15 13.13 -8.17
C THR A 45 15.84 13.12 -9.53
N ALA A 46 16.95 13.84 -9.67
CA ALA A 46 17.73 13.88 -10.92
C ALA A 46 18.34 12.51 -11.29
N GLN A 47 18.74 11.70 -10.31
CA GLN A 47 19.23 10.34 -10.57
C GLN A 47 18.10 9.41 -11.05
N CYS A 48 16.91 9.54 -10.47
CA CYS A 48 15.74 8.81 -10.95
C CYS A 48 15.36 9.22 -12.37
N GLU A 49 15.31 10.52 -12.65
CA GLU A 49 14.97 11.04 -13.97
C GLU A 49 15.99 10.59 -15.02
N ALA A 50 17.29 10.63 -14.69
CA ALA A 50 18.33 10.17 -15.60
C ALA A 50 18.27 8.66 -15.88
N ALA A 51 17.91 7.85 -14.88
CA ALA A 51 17.89 6.38 -15.01
C ALA A 51 16.59 5.84 -15.62
N THR A 52 15.46 6.50 -15.33
CA THR A 52 14.12 5.95 -15.63
C THR A 52 13.23 6.89 -16.40
N ASN A 53 13.66 8.15 -16.59
CA ASN A 53 12.81 9.22 -17.09
C ASN A 53 11.58 9.47 -16.18
N ARG A 54 11.73 9.22 -14.87
CA ARG A 54 10.70 9.42 -13.85
C ARG A 54 11.30 10.12 -12.64
N ALA A 55 10.55 11.04 -12.04
CA ALA A 55 10.93 11.64 -10.79
C ALA A 55 10.68 10.67 -9.63
N CYS A 56 11.60 10.62 -8.67
CA CYS A 56 11.34 10.08 -7.33
C CYS A 56 11.45 11.22 -6.32
N TYR A 57 10.62 11.15 -5.29
CA TYR A 57 10.61 12.14 -4.23
C TYR A 57 10.87 11.48 -2.88
N SER A 58 11.80 12.04 -2.11
CA SER A 58 11.98 11.65 -0.72
C SER A 58 10.86 12.26 0.14
N PRO A 59 10.63 11.75 1.36
CA PRO A 59 9.59 12.29 2.22
C PRO A 59 9.76 13.77 2.54
N ALA A 60 11.00 14.26 2.66
CA ALA A 60 11.26 15.69 2.88
C ALA A 60 10.74 16.57 1.73
N LEU A 61 10.76 16.07 0.49
CA LEU A 61 10.21 16.78 -0.66
C LEU A 61 8.68 16.82 -0.62
N PHE A 62 8.02 15.74 -0.20
CA PHE A 62 6.57 15.72 0.04
C PHE A 62 6.17 16.67 1.18
N GLN A 63 6.89 16.64 2.31
CA GLN A 63 6.67 17.53 3.44
C GLN A 63 6.82 19.01 3.03
N GLN A 64 7.79 19.33 2.18
CA GLN A 64 7.97 20.67 1.63
C GLN A 64 6.83 21.03 0.67
N ALA A 65 6.49 20.13 -0.27
CA ALA A 65 5.43 20.36 -1.26
C ALA A 65 4.06 20.58 -0.61
N TYR A 66 3.74 19.83 0.44
CA TYR A 66 2.49 19.98 1.19
C TYR A 66 2.57 20.99 2.33
N ASN A 67 3.66 21.77 2.41
CA ASN A 67 3.83 22.84 3.39
C ASN A 67 3.65 22.36 4.84
N MET A 68 4.24 21.23 5.18
CA MET A 68 4.15 20.62 6.52
C MET A 68 5.01 21.32 7.56
N LYS A 69 6.09 22.00 7.14
CA LYS A 69 7.07 22.61 8.04
C LYS A 69 6.46 23.60 9.06
N PRO A 70 5.54 24.50 8.70
CA PRO A 70 4.86 25.36 9.69
C PRO A 70 4.06 24.56 10.74
N LEU A 71 3.45 23.44 10.36
CA LEU A 71 2.73 22.56 11.30
C LEU A 71 3.71 21.94 12.31
N TYR A 72 4.83 21.41 11.83
CA TYR A 72 5.86 20.83 12.70
C TYR A 72 6.49 21.87 13.63
N GLN A 73 6.75 23.09 13.15
CA GLN A 73 7.23 24.21 13.98
C GLN A 73 6.23 24.62 15.06
N ALA A 74 4.93 24.45 14.80
CA ALA A 74 3.87 24.62 15.78
C ALA A 74 3.68 23.41 16.72
N GLY A 75 4.49 22.35 16.57
CA GLY A 75 4.41 21.12 17.36
C GLY A 75 3.33 20.14 16.91
N LEU A 76 2.72 20.36 15.74
CA LEU A 76 1.70 19.48 15.15
C LEU A 76 2.36 18.38 14.31
N THR A 77 2.89 17.37 14.98
CA THR A 77 3.59 16.23 14.36
C THR A 77 2.81 14.91 14.44
N GLY A 78 1.56 14.94 14.92
CA GLY A 78 0.82 13.73 15.31
C GLY A 78 1.10 13.27 16.75
N LYS A 79 1.88 14.03 17.53
CA LYS A 79 2.20 13.69 18.92
C LYS A 79 0.96 13.35 19.76
N GLY A 80 0.98 12.16 20.36
CA GLY A 80 -0.11 11.65 21.20
C GLY A 80 -1.31 11.12 20.42
N LYS A 81 -1.16 10.92 19.11
CA LYS A 81 -2.11 10.24 18.23
C LYS A 81 -1.55 8.92 17.75
N THR A 82 -2.43 7.98 17.45
CA THR A 82 -2.07 6.69 16.85
C THR A 82 -2.70 6.57 15.46
N ILE A 83 -1.86 6.32 14.47
CA ILE A 83 -2.25 5.94 13.11
C ILE A 83 -2.31 4.41 13.06
N VAL A 84 -3.45 3.91 12.62
CA VAL A 84 -3.71 2.48 12.43
C VAL A 84 -3.63 2.17 10.95
N LEU A 85 -2.82 1.19 10.61
CA LEU A 85 -2.64 0.64 9.27
C LEU A 85 -3.16 -0.78 9.28
N VAL A 86 -3.91 -1.19 8.26
CA VAL A 86 -4.55 -2.50 8.21
C VAL A 86 -4.13 -3.19 6.93
N ASP A 87 -3.23 -4.16 7.04
CA ASP A 87 -2.56 -4.76 5.88
C ASP A 87 -2.71 -6.28 5.94
N ALA A 88 -2.93 -6.93 4.81
CA ALA A 88 -2.93 -8.38 4.79
C ALA A 88 -1.50 -8.93 4.89
N PHE A 89 -1.31 -10.00 5.65
CA PHE A 89 -0.05 -10.70 5.88
C PHE A 89 1.08 -9.90 6.56
N GLY A 90 1.16 -8.59 6.35
CA GLY A 90 2.23 -7.71 6.80
C GLY A 90 3.52 -7.87 5.99
N SER A 91 4.64 -7.41 6.57
CA SER A 91 5.98 -7.60 6.03
C SER A 91 6.91 -8.25 7.06
N PRO A 92 7.67 -9.30 6.70
CA PRO A 92 8.55 -10.01 7.63
C PRO A 92 9.74 -9.17 8.11
N THR A 93 10.01 -8.02 7.48
CA THR A 93 11.15 -7.14 7.77
C THR A 93 10.74 -5.72 8.15
N ILE A 94 9.45 -5.45 8.34
CA ILE A 94 8.93 -4.09 8.49
C ILE A 94 9.61 -3.27 9.60
N GLU A 95 9.96 -3.89 10.73
CA GLU A 95 10.67 -3.19 11.81
C GLU A 95 12.08 -2.74 11.40
N SER A 96 12.83 -3.58 10.67
CA SER A 96 14.16 -3.21 10.18
C SER A 96 14.09 -2.24 8.99
N ASP A 97 13.05 -2.36 8.17
CA ASP A 97 12.84 -1.51 7.00
C ASP A 97 12.52 -0.09 7.46
N LEU A 98 11.59 0.07 8.42
CA LEU A 98 11.27 1.36 9.04
C LEU A 98 12.50 2.00 9.70
N ALA A 99 13.29 1.24 10.45
CA ALA A 99 14.51 1.77 11.07
C ALA A 99 15.55 2.25 10.04
N THR A 100 15.64 1.56 8.90
CA THR A 100 16.52 1.94 7.78
C THR A 100 15.99 3.19 7.09
N PHE A 101 14.69 3.21 6.78
CA PHE A 101 14.00 4.36 6.20
C PHE A 101 14.17 5.61 7.06
N ASP A 102 13.99 5.50 8.38
CA ASP A 102 14.19 6.61 9.32
C ASP A 102 15.62 7.15 9.29
N GLN A 103 16.61 6.25 9.27
CA GLN A 103 18.02 6.63 9.16
C GLN A 103 18.33 7.35 7.85
N GLU A 104 17.84 6.81 6.73
CA GLU A 104 18.11 7.31 5.38
C GLU A 104 17.41 8.66 5.11
N THR A 105 16.24 8.87 5.72
CA THR A 105 15.43 10.09 5.54
C THR A 105 15.67 11.14 6.64
N GLY A 106 16.42 10.78 7.69
CA GLY A 106 16.72 11.65 8.82
C GLY A 106 15.55 11.86 9.77
N LEU A 107 14.59 10.94 9.78
CA LEU A 107 13.46 10.94 10.71
C LEU A 107 13.87 10.31 12.06
N PRO A 108 13.33 10.78 13.19
CA PRO A 108 13.41 10.02 14.43
C PRO A 108 12.53 8.77 14.32
N ALA A 109 12.89 7.72 15.05
CA ALA A 109 11.99 6.57 15.24
C ALA A 109 10.61 7.02 15.77
N PRO A 110 9.51 6.36 15.36
CA PRO A 110 8.19 6.67 15.91
C PRO A 110 8.21 6.49 17.43
N PRO A 111 7.42 7.27 18.20
CA PRO A 111 7.33 7.11 19.65
C PRO A 111 6.91 5.69 20.08
N SER A 112 6.14 4.99 19.23
CA SER A 112 5.78 3.59 19.37
C SER A 112 5.49 3.01 17.99
N PHE A 113 6.00 1.82 17.71
CA PHE A 113 5.59 0.97 16.60
C PHE A 113 5.16 -0.38 17.16
N GLN A 114 3.95 -0.82 16.86
CA GLN A 114 3.40 -2.10 17.32
C GLN A 114 2.71 -2.82 16.18
N ILE A 115 2.80 -4.15 16.21
CA ILE A 115 2.14 -5.04 15.27
C ILE A 115 1.18 -5.92 16.07
N ILE A 116 -0.08 -5.99 15.63
CA ILE A 116 -1.10 -6.85 16.23
C ILE A 116 -1.84 -7.67 15.17
N GLN A 117 -2.36 -8.82 15.59
CA GLN A 117 -3.06 -9.77 14.73
C GLN A 117 -4.39 -10.19 15.37
N PRO A 118 -5.37 -9.26 15.49
CA PRO A 118 -6.59 -9.49 16.26
C PRO A 118 -7.54 -10.52 15.63
N ASP A 119 -7.44 -10.73 14.31
CA ASP A 119 -8.24 -11.73 13.58
C ASP A 119 -7.58 -13.12 13.55
N GLY A 120 -6.40 -13.26 14.16
CA GLY A 120 -5.65 -14.52 14.26
C GLY A 120 -4.30 -14.45 13.55
N PRO A 121 -3.46 -15.48 13.74
CA PRO A 121 -2.09 -15.46 13.26
C PRO A 121 -2.02 -15.39 11.73
N VAL A 122 -1.18 -14.50 11.21
CA VAL A 122 -0.86 -14.47 9.78
C VAL A 122 -0.08 -15.74 9.39
N PRO A 123 -0.29 -16.29 8.17
CA PRO A 123 0.51 -17.40 7.68
C PRO A 123 2.00 -17.03 7.60
N SER A 124 2.89 -18.02 7.71
CA SER A 124 4.32 -17.79 7.48
C SER A 124 4.57 -17.19 6.11
N TYR A 125 5.36 -16.11 6.07
CA TYR A 125 5.75 -15.46 4.83
C TYR A 125 6.39 -16.44 3.84
N ASN A 126 5.91 -16.43 2.60
CA ASN A 126 6.46 -17.19 1.50
C ASN A 126 6.77 -16.25 0.32
N PRO A 127 8.05 -15.96 0.02
CA PRO A 127 8.43 -15.07 -1.08
C PRO A 127 8.09 -15.63 -2.48
N SER A 128 7.62 -16.88 -2.58
CA SER A 128 7.12 -17.45 -3.83
C SER A 128 5.60 -17.23 -4.03
N THR A 129 4.91 -16.66 -3.05
CA THR A 129 3.49 -16.26 -3.16
C THR A 129 3.43 -14.79 -3.56
N PRO A 130 2.98 -14.45 -4.80
CA PRO A 130 2.97 -13.07 -5.27
C PRO A 130 2.23 -12.10 -4.35
N ASP A 131 1.07 -12.50 -3.83
CA ASP A 131 0.25 -11.63 -2.98
C ASP A 131 0.97 -11.26 -1.68
N MET A 132 1.66 -12.21 -1.03
CA MET A 132 2.48 -11.92 0.15
C MET A 132 3.63 -10.96 -0.15
N THR A 133 4.26 -11.07 -1.33
CA THR A 133 5.33 -10.12 -1.72
C THR A 133 4.78 -8.73 -2.04
N SER A 134 3.58 -8.65 -2.63
CA SER A 134 2.90 -7.40 -2.91
C SER A 134 2.49 -6.70 -1.62
N TRP A 135 1.83 -7.42 -0.72
CA TRP A 135 1.40 -6.91 0.58
C TRP A 135 2.55 -6.54 1.50
N ALA A 136 3.69 -7.24 1.44
CA ALA A 136 4.88 -6.83 2.18
C ALA A 136 5.42 -5.48 1.68
N THR A 137 5.34 -5.22 0.38
CA THR A 137 5.73 -3.93 -0.21
C THR A 137 4.75 -2.83 0.20
N GLU A 138 3.44 -3.12 0.16
CA GLU A 138 2.39 -2.21 0.61
C GLU A 138 2.56 -1.86 2.10
N THR A 139 2.82 -2.86 2.93
CA THR A 139 3.04 -2.68 4.37
C THR A 139 4.20 -1.73 4.65
N SER A 140 5.32 -1.89 3.92
CA SER A 140 6.45 -0.97 4.02
C SER A 140 6.06 0.45 3.59
N LEU A 141 5.36 0.60 2.45
CA LEU A 141 4.88 1.90 1.97
C LEU A 141 4.00 2.60 3.00
N ASP A 142 2.98 1.92 3.51
CA ASP A 142 1.98 2.46 4.43
C ASP A 142 2.60 2.90 5.75
N VAL A 143 3.46 2.06 6.34
CA VAL A 143 4.15 2.36 7.61
C VAL A 143 5.13 3.51 7.45
N GLU A 144 6.02 3.45 6.45
CA GLU A 144 7.09 4.41 6.25
C GLU A 144 6.54 5.81 5.93
N TYR A 145 5.58 5.93 5.00
CA TYR A 145 5.06 7.24 4.59
C TYR A 145 4.06 7.82 5.58
N SER A 146 3.30 6.99 6.31
CA SER A 146 2.47 7.46 7.43
C SER A 146 3.32 8.07 8.53
N HIS A 147 4.39 7.39 8.93
CA HIS A 147 5.36 7.90 9.90
C HIS A 147 6.07 9.16 9.38
N ALA A 148 6.48 9.18 8.12
CA ALA A 148 7.15 10.34 7.55
C ALA A 148 6.28 11.61 7.55
N MET A 149 4.97 11.50 7.31
CA MET A 149 4.07 12.64 7.30
C MET A 149 3.57 13.04 8.70
N ALA A 150 3.66 12.13 9.68
CA ALA A 150 3.29 12.38 11.07
C ALA A 150 4.35 11.81 12.04
N PRO A 151 5.57 12.38 12.08
CA PRO A 151 6.73 11.75 12.76
C PRO A 151 6.63 11.70 14.29
N GLY A 152 5.58 12.30 14.87
CA GLY A 152 5.28 12.20 16.30
C GLY A 152 4.11 11.26 16.62
N ALA A 153 3.44 10.67 15.63
CA ALA A 153 2.36 9.72 15.87
C ALA A 153 2.92 8.34 16.25
N ASN A 154 2.19 7.60 17.08
CA ASN A 154 2.42 6.17 17.19
C ASN A 154 1.90 5.49 15.92
N ILE A 155 2.56 4.42 15.49
CA ILE A 155 2.10 3.57 14.39
C ILE A 155 1.64 2.23 14.97
N LEU A 156 0.42 1.83 14.63
CA LEU A 156 -0.13 0.51 14.92
C LEU A 156 -0.42 -0.19 13.60
N LEU A 157 0.39 -1.19 13.27
CA LEU A 157 0.14 -2.09 12.15
C LEU A 157 -0.77 -3.23 12.62
N VAL A 158 -1.85 -3.46 11.89
CA VAL A 158 -2.86 -4.47 12.17
C VAL A 158 -2.88 -5.44 11.01
N GLU A 159 -2.31 -6.62 11.21
CA GLU A 159 -2.17 -7.59 10.13
C GLU A 159 -3.37 -8.54 10.08
N THR A 160 -3.89 -8.80 8.88
CA THR A 160 -4.95 -9.79 8.64
C THR A 160 -4.41 -11.06 8.00
N PRO A 161 -4.96 -12.25 8.30
CA PRO A 161 -4.44 -13.52 7.81
C PRO A 161 -4.85 -13.84 6.37
N VAL A 162 -5.64 -12.98 5.73
CA VAL A 162 -6.22 -13.14 4.40
C VAL A 162 -6.06 -11.83 3.64
N ASP A 163 -5.60 -11.94 2.41
CA ASP A 163 -5.51 -10.84 1.46
C ASP A 163 -6.89 -10.33 1.03
N GLU A 164 -6.97 -9.00 0.97
CA GLU A 164 -8.04 -8.35 0.24
C GLU A 164 -7.74 -8.46 -1.26
N THR A 165 -8.79 -8.82 -1.99
CA THR A 165 -8.84 -8.87 -3.44
C THR A 165 -10.25 -8.42 -3.84
N GLU A 166 -10.54 -8.38 -5.13
CA GLU A 166 -11.87 -7.99 -5.61
C GLU A 166 -13.02 -8.83 -4.98
N GLY A 167 -14.16 -8.18 -4.80
CA GLY A 167 -15.33 -8.75 -4.16
C GLY A 167 -15.26 -8.73 -2.62
N VAL A 168 -15.60 -9.86 -1.99
CA VAL A 168 -15.79 -9.95 -0.51
C VAL A 168 -14.54 -10.49 0.21
N GLN A 169 -13.57 -11.00 -0.52
CA GLN A 169 -12.42 -11.69 0.04
C GLN A 169 -11.58 -10.73 0.91
N GLY A 170 -11.10 -11.20 2.07
CA GLY A 170 -10.31 -10.41 3.03
C GLY A 170 -11.11 -9.41 3.88
N PHE A 171 -12.18 -8.81 3.34
CA PHE A 171 -12.97 -7.82 4.07
C PHE A 171 -13.57 -8.29 5.41
N PRO A 172 -14.09 -9.52 5.58
CA PRO A 172 -14.57 -9.98 6.87
C PRO A 172 -13.50 -9.93 7.98
N GLN A 173 -12.25 -10.21 7.64
CA GLN A 173 -11.11 -10.17 8.56
C GLN A 173 -10.69 -8.72 8.85
N ILE A 174 -10.61 -7.89 7.82
CA ILE A 174 -10.36 -6.44 7.95
C ILE A 174 -11.40 -5.78 8.86
N VAL A 175 -12.69 -6.03 8.62
CA VAL A 175 -13.79 -5.46 9.41
C VAL A 175 -13.72 -5.92 10.87
N GLN A 176 -13.32 -7.17 11.13
CA GLN A 176 -13.11 -7.64 12.51
C GLN A 176 -11.92 -6.95 13.17
N ALA A 177 -10.80 -6.83 12.45
CA ALA A 177 -9.59 -6.20 12.94
C ALA A 177 -9.79 -4.71 13.25
N GLU A 178 -10.44 -3.97 12.36
CA GLU A 178 -10.80 -2.56 12.58
C GLU A 178 -11.74 -2.41 13.78
N ASN A 179 -12.78 -3.25 13.89
CA ASN A 179 -13.67 -3.23 15.05
C ASN A 179 -12.92 -3.52 16.35
N TYR A 180 -11.94 -4.43 16.35
CA TYR A 180 -11.12 -4.70 17.52
C TYR A 180 -10.37 -3.45 17.97
N VAL A 181 -9.68 -2.78 17.04
CA VAL A 181 -8.92 -1.56 17.33
C VAL A 181 -9.82 -0.45 17.85
N ILE A 182 -10.97 -0.23 17.20
CA ILE A 182 -11.93 0.81 17.57
C ILE A 182 -12.50 0.52 18.97
N ASN A 183 -12.93 -0.71 19.24
CA ASN A 183 -13.56 -1.08 20.51
C ASN A 183 -12.59 -1.11 21.70
N HIS A 184 -11.28 -1.12 21.44
CA HIS A 184 -10.24 -1.06 22.47
C HIS A 184 -9.55 0.32 22.52
N ASP A 185 -10.09 1.33 21.83
CA ASP A 185 -9.55 2.70 21.80
C ASP A 185 -8.06 2.77 21.40
N LEU A 186 -7.64 1.93 20.44
CA LEU A 186 -6.23 1.78 20.07
C LEU A 186 -5.75 2.78 19.00
N GLY A 187 -6.66 3.52 18.37
CA GLY A 187 -6.35 4.37 17.21
C GLY A 187 -7.20 5.63 17.12
N ASP A 188 -6.64 6.68 16.51
CA ASP A 188 -7.35 7.93 16.20
C ASP A 188 -7.70 8.05 14.70
N VAL A 189 -6.87 7.46 13.84
CA VAL A 189 -7.01 7.45 12.37
C VAL A 189 -6.73 6.05 11.86
N ILE A 190 -7.59 5.51 11.00
CA ILE A 190 -7.38 4.29 10.23
C ILE A 190 -7.09 4.69 8.79
N SER A 191 -5.96 4.24 8.24
CA SER A 191 -5.61 4.38 6.82
C SER A 191 -5.77 3.04 6.13
N GLN A 192 -6.49 3.02 5.01
CA GLN A 192 -6.79 1.83 4.22
C GLN A 192 -6.24 2.01 2.81
N SER A 193 -5.22 1.23 2.46
CA SER A 193 -4.63 1.19 1.11
C SER A 193 -5.10 -0.03 0.32
N PHE A 194 -6.40 -0.34 0.43
CA PHE A 194 -7.04 -1.48 -0.22
C PHE A 194 -8.45 -1.13 -0.66
N GLY A 195 -9.03 -1.97 -1.52
CA GLY A 195 -10.40 -1.79 -1.96
C GLY A 195 -10.77 -2.65 -3.16
N ALA A 196 -12.05 -2.99 -3.21
CA ALA A 196 -12.67 -3.73 -4.29
C ALA A 196 -13.64 -2.84 -5.05
N THR A 197 -13.63 -2.97 -6.37
CA THR A 197 -14.59 -2.34 -7.27
C THR A 197 -16.02 -2.74 -6.88
N GLU A 198 -16.94 -1.78 -6.74
CA GLU A 198 -18.29 -2.06 -6.18
C GLU A 198 -19.04 -3.15 -6.95
N GLU A 199 -18.82 -3.24 -8.26
CA GLU A 199 -19.40 -4.21 -9.18
C GLU A 199 -18.91 -5.65 -9.00
N THR A 200 -17.78 -5.88 -8.32
CA THR A 200 -17.27 -7.23 -8.04
C THR A 200 -17.93 -7.86 -6.81
N PHE A 201 -18.64 -7.06 -6.01
CA PHE A 201 -19.49 -7.58 -4.94
C PHE A 201 -20.76 -8.24 -5.50
N PRO A 202 -21.23 -9.35 -4.90
CA PRO A 202 -22.41 -10.07 -5.42
C PRO A 202 -23.72 -9.25 -5.31
N SER A 203 -23.75 -8.21 -4.46
CA SER A 203 -24.84 -7.25 -4.36
C SER A 203 -24.44 -6.05 -3.50
N PRO A 204 -25.15 -4.90 -3.61
CA PRO A 204 -25.06 -3.81 -2.64
C PRO A 204 -25.22 -4.25 -1.18
N GLN A 205 -26.04 -5.27 -0.92
CA GLN A 205 -26.26 -5.82 0.43
C GLN A 205 -25.00 -6.45 1.02
N ALA A 206 -24.12 -7.02 0.20
CA ALA A 206 -22.84 -7.55 0.65
C ALA A 206 -21.94 -6.43 1.21
N ILE A 207 -21.86 -5.30 0.52
CA ILE A 207 -21.13 -4.12 1.00
C ILE A 207 -21.78 -3.59 2.28
N PHE A 208 -23.12 -3.46 2.33
CA PHE A 208 -23.81 -3.02 3.54
C PHE A 208 -23.55 -3.92 4.76
N ALA A 209 -23.32 -5.22 4.56
CA ALA A 209 -22.97 -6.16 5.63
C ALA A 209 -21.54 -5.95 6.17
N LEU A 210 -20.61 -5.44 5.34
CA LEU A 210 -19.21 -5.21 5.70
C LEU A 210 -18.95 -3.82 6.30
N ARG A 211 -19.86 -2.86 6.10
CA ARG A 211 -19.75 -1.47 6.62
C ARG A 211 -19.78 -1.30 8.15
N GLY A 212 -19.77 -2.38 8.92
CA GLY A 212 -19.86 -2.34 10.38
C GLY A 212 -18.75 -1.52 11.03
N ALA A 213 -17.50 -1.76 10.63
CA ALA A 213 -16.34 -1.07 11.18
C ALA A 213 -16.33 0.43 10.88
N ILE A 214 -16.67 0.84 9.66
CA ILE A 214 -16.74 2.26 9.27
C ILE A 214 -17.81 3.01 10.09
N LYS A 215 -18.99 2.40 10.30
CA LYS A 215 -20.01 2.98 11.20
C LYS A 215 -19.54 3.06 12.65
N ASN A 216 -18.80 2.04 13.09
CA ASN A 216 -18.22 2.00 14.43
C ASN A 216 -17.18 3.12 14.63
N ALA A 217 -16.30 3.32 13.65
CA ALA A 217 -15.30 4.38 13.64
C ALA A 217 -15.95 5.77 13.75
N ALA A 218 -16.99 6.03 12.94
CA ALA A 218 -17.75 7.27 13.02
C ALA A 218 -18.40 7.49 14.40
N ALA A 219 -18.93 6.44 15.02
CA ALA A 219 -19.53 6.52 16.37
C ALA A 219 -18.48 6.81 17.46
N HIS A 220 -17.25 6.31 17.29
CA HIS A 220 -16.13 6.50 18.22
C HIS A 220 -15.23 7.69 17.86
N ARG A 221 -15.57 8.45 16.81
CA ARG A 221 -14.78 9.60 16.29
C ARG A 221 -13.37 9.21 15.84
N VAL A 222 -13.23 8.00 15.31
CA VAL A 222 -12.03 7.55 14.59
C VAL A 222 -12.18 7.96 13.13
N THR A 223 -11.16 8.64 12.59
CA THR A 223 -11.16 9.03 11.17
C THR A 223 -10.79 7.83 10.32
N VAL A 224 -11.48 7.62 9.20
CA VAL A 224 -11.14 6.56 8.24
C VAL A 224 -10.79 7.19 6.90
N LEU A 225 -9.61 6.84 6.39
CA LEU A 225 -9.11 7.23 5.07
C LEU A 225 -9.06 5.97 4.19
N GLY A 226 -9.53 6.08 2.95
CA GLY A 226 -9.45 4.98 1.98
C GLY A 226 -8.86 5.48 0.66
N SER A 227 -7.89 4.75 0.11
CA SER A 227 -7.37 5.03 -1.23
C SER A 227 -8.50 4.95 -2.27
N SER A 228 -8.45 5.77 -3.31
CA SER A 228 -9.49 5.77 -4.36
C SER A 228 -9.35 4.60 -5.35
N GLY A 229 -8.27 3.83 -5.27
CA GLY A 229 -7.87 2.80 -6.23
C GLY A 229 -6.93 3.31 -7.34
N ASP A 230 -6.34 2.35 -8.06
CA ASP A 230 -5.24 2.57 -9.01
C ASP A 230 -5.59 2.22 -10.47
N ALA A 231 -6.79 1.71 -10.72
CA ALA A 231 -7.27 1.30 -12.05
C ALA A 231 -8.08 2.43 -12.76
N GLY A 232 -7.87 3.68 -12.36
CA GLY A 232 -8.59 4.84 -12.89
C GLY A 232 -10.11 4.70 -12.75
N ALA A 233 -10.85 5.18 -13.74
CA ALA A 233 -12.30 5.06 -13.77
C ALA A 233 -12.79 3.66 -14.21
N SER A 234 -11.89 2.73 -14.56
CA SER A 234 -12.28 1.42 -15.11
C SER A 234 -12.41 0.34 -14.05
N GLY A 235 -11.67 0.41 -12.93
CA GLY A 235 -11.67 -0.63 -11.88
C GLY A 235 -11.24 -2.01 -12.40
N ASN A 236 -10.97 -2.95 -11.49
CA ASN A 236 -10.69 -4.33 -11.89
C ASN A 236 -11.97 -5.15 -11.87
N GLU A 237 -12.08 -6.12 -12.78
CA GLU A 237 -13.04 -7.20 -12.65
C GLU A 237 -12.56 -8.25 -11.63
N LEU A 238 -13.43 -9.18 -11.26
CA LEU A 238 -13.15 -10.18 -10.21
C LEU A 238 -11.94 -11.08 -10.51
N ASP A 239 -11.53 -11.20 -11.77
CA ASP A 239 -10.36 -11.99 -12.17
C ASP A 239 -9.02 -11.27 -12.04
N LEU A 240 -9.03 -9.97 -11.65
CA LEU A 240 -7.86 -9.11 -11.48
C LEU A 240 -7.03 -8.90 -12.76
N THR A 241 -7.57 -9.26 -13.92
CA THR A 241 -6.90 -9.15 -15.22
C THR A 241 -7.65 -8.29 -16.22
N ASP A 242 -8.99 -8.32 -16.16
CA ASP A 242 -9.87 -7.51 -16.98
C ASP A 242 -10.33 -6.24 -16.22
N PHE A 243 -10.78 -5.24 -16.98
CA PHE A 243 -11.22 -3.93 -16.47
C PHE A 243 -12.60 -3.59 -17.03
N TYR A 244 -13.44 -2.91 -16.25
CA TYR A 244 -14.77 -2.54 -16.75
C TYR A 244 -14.68 -1.52 -17.90
N PRO A 245 -15.51 -1.66 -18.94
CA PRO A 245 -15.56 -0.73 -20.08
C PRO A 245 -16.40 0.53 -19.78
N PHE A 246 -16.84 0.71 -18.53
CA PHE A 246 -17.64 1.82 -18.05
C PHE A 246 -17.10 2.33 -16.71
N ARG A 247 -17.58 3.49 -16.26
CA ARG A 247 -17.07 4.12 -15.04
C ARG A 247 -17.55 3.38 -13.80
N VAL A 248 -16.60 2.98 -12.97
CA VAL A 248 -16.82 2.31 -11.67
C VAL A 248 -16.05 3.04 -10.57
N ASN A 249 -16.21 2.59 -9.33
CA ASN A 249 -15.46 3.08 -8.18
C ASN A 249 -15.33 1.97 -7.11
N SER A 250 -14.41 2.14 -6.14
CA SER A 250 -14.05 1.07 -5.19
C SER A 250 -14.49 1.36 -3.76
N TRP A 251 -14.99 0.34 -3.08
CA TRP A 251 -15.28 0.34 -1.64
C TRP A 251 -14.06 -0.22 -0.89
N PRO A 252 -13.63 0.36 0.26
CA PRO A 252 -14.36 1.26 1.17
C PRO A 252 -14.36 2.75 0.79
N SER A 253 -13.55 3.17 -0.18
CA SER A 253 -13.36 4.58 -0.55
C SER A 253 -14.65 5.34 -0.87
N THR A 254 -15.62 4.65 -1.47
CA THR A 254 -16.93 5.22 -1.81
C THR A 254 -17.89 5.40 -0.64
N ASP A 255 -17.54 4.91 0.56
CA ASP A 255 -18.41 5.03 1.73
C ASP A 255 -18.56 6.50 2.16
N PRO A 256 -19.77 7.06 2.32
CA PRO A 256 -19.97 8.42 2.80
C PRO A 256 -19.46 8.71 4.22
N LEU A 257 -18.91 7.73 4.94
CA LEU A 257 -18.25 7.91 6.23
C LEU A 257 -16.72 7.80 6.14
N VAL A 258 -16.17 7.53 4.95
CA VAL A 258 -14.74 7.45 4.66
C VAL A 258 -14.31 8.69 3.90
N THR A 259 -13.11 9.21 4.20
CA THR A 259 -12.47 10.22 3.36
C THR A 259 -11.70 9.52 2.25
N SER A 260 -12.24 9.57 1.04
CA SER A 260 -11.58 9.05 -0.16
C SER A 260 -10.35 9.89 -0.52
N VAL A 261 -9.20 9.26 -0.71
CA VAL A 261 -7.93 9.91 -1.06
C VAL A 261 -7.48 9.48 -2.46
N GLY A 262 -7.47 10.43 -3.40
CA GLY A 262 -7.02 10.21 -4.77
C GLY A 262 -5.54 10.53 -5.00
N GLY A 263 -5.04 10.18 -6.18
CA GLY A 263 -3.64 10.34 -6.58
C GLY A 263 -3.39 11.53 -7.52
N THR A 264 -2.25 12.20 -7.34
CA THR A 264 -1.77 13.28 -8.21
C THR A 264 -0.35 13.02 -8.68
N GLN A 265 -0.03 13.45 -9.90
CA GLN A 265 1.35 13.54 -10.36
C GLN A 265 1.93 14.91 -9.96
N LEU A 266 2.91 14.89 -9.06
CA LEU A 266 3.64 16.08 -8.61
C LEU A 266 4.78 16.43 -9.59
N HIS A 267 5.11 17.72 -9.66
CA HIS A 267 6.24 18.24 -10.43
C HIS A 267 7.12 19.09 -9.52
N LEU A 268 8.05 18.47 -8.81
CA LEU A 268 8.90 19.13 -7.82
C LEU A 268 10.33 19.31 -8.32
N ASP A 269 10.96 20.41 -7.93
CA ASP A 269 12.41 20.57 -8.03
C ASP A 269 13.13 19.78 -6.91
N GLN A 270 14.46 19.79 -6.95
CA GLN A 270 15.33 19.14 -5.96
C GLN A 270 15.16 19.63 -4.51
N ASN A 271 14.45 20.75 -4.30
CA ASN A 271 14.18 21.30 -2.98
C ASN A 271 12.71 21.08 -2.56
N GLY A 272 11.88 20.45 -3.38
CA GLY A 272 10.48 20.16 -3.09
C GLY A 272 9.52 21.29 -3.47
N PHE A 273 9.97 22.29 -4.23
CA PHE A 273 9.10 23.35 -4.75
C PHE A 273 8.44 22.89 -6.06
N ARG A 274 7.14 23.18 -6.20
CA ARG A 274 6.40 22.92 -7.43
C ARG A 274 6.96 23.74 -8.59
N THR A 275 7.35 23.07 -9.66
CA THR A 275 7.79 23.68 -10.94
C THR A 275 6.63 23.80 -11.93
N ALA A 276 5.56 23.04 -11.73
CA ALA A 276 4.31 23.10 -12.46
C ALA A 276 3.12 22.74 -11.53
N PRO A 277 1.86 23.03 -11.91
CA PRO A 277 0.69 22.54 -11.20
C PRO A 277 0.65 21.01 -11.16
N ASP A 278 0.15 20.44 -10.07
CA ASP A 278 -0.07 19.00 -9.95
C ASP A 278 -1.14 18.56 -10.97
N ASN A 279 -0.93 17.41 -11.60
CA ASN A 279 -1.89 16.81 -12.52
C ASN A 279 -2.60 15.63 -11.87
N VAL A 280 -3.70 15.18 -12.46
CA VAL A 280 -4.26 13.85 -12.15
C VAL A 280 -3.18 12.81 -12.41
N TRP A 281 -2.97 11.90 -11.46
CA TRP A 281 -2.08 10.77 -11.70
C TRP A 281 -2.68 9.84 -12.77
N ASN A 282 -1.94 9.63 -13.86
CA ASN A 282 -2.28 8.69 -14.91
C ASN A 282 -1.02 8.23 -15.67
N ASP A 283 -0.55 7.04 -15.34
CA ASP A 283 0.57 6.35 -15.96
C ASP A 283 0.10 5.19 -16.86
N THR A 284 -1.16 5.18 -17.32
CA THR A 284 -1.71 4.11 -18.15
C THR A 284 -0.85 3.81 -19.39
N ALA A 285 -0.34 4.87 -20.04
CA ALA A 285 0.53 4.72 -21.21
C ALA A 285 1.89 4.08 -20.87
N LEU A 286 2.34 4.23 -19.62
CA LEU A 286 3.61 3.70 -19.12
C LEU A 286 3.52 2.21 -18.78
N PHE A 287 2.41 1.79 -18.15
CA PHE A 287 2.19 0.41 -17.75
C PHE A 287 1.54 -0.44 -18.85
N GLY A 288 0.90 0.17 -19.85
CA GLY A 288 0.17 -0.55 -20.90
C GLY A 288 -1.17 -1.12 -20.44
N SER A 289 -1.57 -0.83 -19.21
CA SER A 289 -2.84 -1.15 -18.56
C SER A 289 -3.28 0.05 -17.72
N PRO A 290 -4.57 0.16 -17.33
CA PRO A 290 -5.02 1.20 -16.41
C PRO A 290 -4.12 1.31 -15.16
N ALA A 291 -3.58 2.50 -14.96
CA ALA A 291 -2.73 2.88 -13.85
C ALA A 291 -2.93 4.39 -13.62
N ALA A 292 -3.94 4.74 -12.84
CA ALA A 292 -4.38 6.10 -12.65
C ALA A 292 -5.21 6.23 -11.38
N SER A 293 -5.31 7.46 -10.85
CA SER A 293 -6.18 7.73 -9.70
C SER A 293 -7.61 7.26 -9.99
N GLY A 294 -8.11 6.39 -9.12
CA GLY A 294 -9.51 6.03 -9.07
C GLY A 294 -10.38 7.25 -8.80
N GLY A 295 -11.64 7.15 -9.21
CA GLY A 295 -12.58 8.25 -9.08
C GLY A 295 -13.81 8.06 -9.95
N GLY A 296 -14.97 8.17 -9.32
CA GLY A 296 -16.24 7.96 -9.99
C GLY A 296 -17.41 8.19 -9.05
N VAL A 297 -18.61 7.94 -9.58
CA VAL A 297 -19.84 7.94 -8.77
C VAL A 297 -20.04 6.53 -8.27
N SER A 298 -20.32 6.38 -6.97
CA SER A 298 -20.70 5.08 -6.39
C SER A 298 -21.99 4.57 -7.05
N ALA A 299 -22.00 3.28 -7.41
CA ALA A 299 -23.18 2.53 -7.81
C ALA A 299 -24.06 2.12 -6.60
N VAL A 300 -23.50 2.20 -5.38
CA VAL A 300 -24.12 1.71 -4.14
C VAL A 300 -24.66 2.82 -3.25
N PHE A 301 -23.90 3.92 -3.10
CA PHE A 301 -24.23 5.01 -2.17
C PHE A 301 -24.76 6.23 -2.91
N GLY A 302 -25.91 6.72 -2.45
CA GLY A 302 -26.40 8.03 -2.87
C GLY A 302 -25.49 9.16 -2.36
N ARG A 303 -25.49 10.28 -3.10
CA ARG A 303 -24.73 11.47 -2.73
C ARG A 303 -25.12 11.96 -1.32
N PRO A 304 -24.16 12.07 -0.39
CA PRO A 304 -24.44 12.61 0.94
C PRO A 304 -24.64 14.13 0.90
N PHE A 305 -25.49 14.65 1.78
CA PHE A 305 -25.88 16.07 1.80
C PHE A 305 -24.67 17.03 1.92
N TYR A 306 -23.62 16.63 2.62
CA TYR A 306 -22.44 17.47 2.82
C TYR A 306 -21.64 17.67 1.52
N GLN A 307 -21.89 16.86 0.49
CA GLN A 307 -21.30 17.04 -0.83
C GLN A 307 -22.16 17.90 -1.76
N ASP A 308 -23.42 18.23 -1.46
CA ASP A 308 -24.35 18.93 -2.38
C ASP A 308 -23.81 20.27 -2.92
N GLY A 309 -22.92 20.93 -2.18
CA GLY A 309 -22.27 22.18 -2.61
C GLY A 309 -21.08 22.01 -3.58
N VAL A 310 -20.55 20.79 -3.73
CA VAL A 310 -19.41 20.49 -4.61
C VAL A 310 -19.91 20.39 -6.05
N ARG A 311 -19.32 21.18 -6.97
CA ARG A 311 -19.72 21.23 -8.38
C ARG A 311 -18.64 20.69 -9.29
#